data_AF-A0A4E0R2M8-F1
#
_entry.id   AF-A0A4E0R2M8-F1
#
_cell.length_a   1.000
_cell.length_b   1.000
_cell.length_c   1.000
_cell.angle_alpha   90.00
_cell.angle_beta   90.00
_cell.angle_gamma   90.00
#
_symmetry.space_group_name_H-M   'P 1'
#
loop_
_entity.id
_entity.type
_entity.pdbx_description
1 polymer ?
#
loop_
_entity_poly.entity_id
_entity_poly.type
_entity_poly.pdbx_seq_one_letter_code
_entity_poly.pdbx_strand_id
1 'polypeptide(L)'
;MEKLASSVLFPCKYSTTGCPESFHYSAKSEHESFCEYRPYDCPCPGAGCKWMGELEQVMPHLMNHHKSITTLQGEDIVFLATDINLPGAVDWVMMQSCFGHSFILVLEKQERVPDQMFFALVQLIGTRKQAEQFIYRLELNGHRRRLTWEACPRSIQDGVQSAIGASDCLVFDSNTAQLFTDNGNLGINVTISQVPAPL
;
A
#
# COMPACT_ATOMS: atom_id res chain seq x y z
N MET A 1 -12.77 -15.18 38.82
CA MET A 1 -13.76 -14.23 38.26
C MET A 1 -13.70 -14.26 36.72
N GLU A 2 -13.52 -15.44 36.12
CA GLU A 2 -13.21 -15.61 34.68
C GLU A 2 -14.32 -16.32 33.89
N LYS A 3 -15.37 -16.81 34.56
CA LYS A 3 -16.46 -17.59 33.93
C LYS A 3 -17.71 -16.77 33.55
N LEU A 4 -17.73 -15.46 33.81
CA LEU A 4 -18.86 -14.57 33.46
C LEU A 4 -18.59 -13.68 32.24
N ALA A 5 -17.33 -13.54 31.82
CA ALA A 5 -16.95 -12.75 30.64
C ALA A 5 -17.25 -13.47 29.31
N SER A 6 -17.54 -14.76 29.35
CA SER A 6 -17.79 -15.58 28.15
C SER A 6 -19.23 -15.52 27.63
N SER A 7 -20.18 -14.93 28.37
CA SER A 7 -21.59 -14.84 27.95
C SER A 7 -22.02 -13.43 27.52
N VAL A 8 -21.14 -12.44 27.64
CA VAL A 8 -21.45 -11.04 27.31
C VAL A 8 -20.91 -10.72 25.92
N LEU A 9 -21.78 -10.17 25.07
CA LEU A 9 -21.40 -9.61 23.79
C LEU A 9 -21.03 -8.15 23.98
N PHE A 10 -19.91 -7.74 23.40
CA PHE A 10 -19.44 -6.36 23.42
C PHE A 10 -19.57 -5.78 22.02
N PRO A 11 -20.10 -4.54 21.88
CA PRO A 11 -20.14 -3.89 20.58
C PRO A 11 -18.73 -3.67 20.05
N CYS A 12 -18.59 -3.69 18.73
CA CYS A 12 -17.36 -3.29 18.05
C CYS A 12 -16.93 -1.88 18.48
N LYS A 13 -15.61 -1.61 18.62
CA LYS A 13 -15.15 -0.24 18.93
C LYS A 13 -15.54 0.80 17.88
N TYR A 14 -15.83 0.35 16.66
CA TYR A 14 -16.30 1.16 15.54
C TYR A 14 -17.84 1.26 15.48
N SER A 15 -18.53 0.93 16.57
CA SER A 15 -19.99 1.13 16.65
C SER A 15 -20.38 2.60 16.52
N THR A 16 -19.52 3.51 16.98
CA THR A 16 -19.69 4.96 16.81
C THR A 16 -19.55 5.42 15.36
N THR A 17 -18.84 4.66 14.51
CA THR A 17 -18.71 4.93 13.06
C THR A 17 -19.67 4.06 12.23
N GLY A 18 -20.61 3.36 12.86
CA GLY A 18 -21.71 2.68 12.19
C GLY A 18 -21.67 1.16 12.20
N CYS A 19 -20.71 0.52 12.87
CA CYS A 19 -20.69 -0.95 12.97
C CYS A 19 -21.82 -1.47 13.92
N PRO A 20 -22.78 -2.26 13.41
CA PRO A 20 -23.87 -2.79 14.25
C PRO A 20 -23.48 -4.05 15.02
N GLU A 21 -22.32 -4.63 14.71
CA GLU A 21 -21.93 -5.97 15.17
C GLU A 21 -21.45 -5.98 16.63
N SER A 22 -21.77 -7.07 17.33
CA SER A 22 -21.36 -7.31 18.71
C SER A 22 -20.77 -8.72 18.86
N PHE A 23 -19.63 -8.82 19.53
CA PHE A 23 -18.84 -10.05 19.59
C PHE A 23 -18.44 -10.40 21.02
N HIS A 24 -18.15 -11.67 21.26
CA HIS A 24 -17.44 -12.08 22.47
C HIS A 24 -16.02 -11.53 22.48
N TYR A 25 -15.44 -11.40 23.68
CA TYR A 25 -14.11 -10.80 23.87
C TYR A 25 -13.02 -11.40 22.96
N SER A 26 -13.04 -12.72 22.74
CA SER A 26 -12.08 -13.42 21.88
C SER A 26 -12.22 -13.08 20.39
N ALA A 27 -13.44 -13.00 19.88
CA ALA A 27 -13.71 -12.75 18.46
C ALA A 27 -13.71 -11.25 18.09
N LYS A 28 -13.89 -10.38 19.08
CA LYS A 28 -13.95 -8.93 18.89
C LYS A 28 -12.69 -8.36 18.25
N SER A 29 -11.51 -8.74 18.75
CA SER A 29 -10.23 -8.19 18.25
C SER A 29 -9.94 -8.61 16.81
N GLU A 30 -10.37 -9.81 16.43
CA GLU A 30 -10.23 -10.32 15.06
C GLU A 30 -11.12 -9.52 14.10
N HIS A 31 -12.41 -9.35 14.43
CA HIS A 31 -13.31 -8.51 13.64
C HIS A 31 -12.79 -7.07 13.50
N GLU A 32 -12.36 -6.43 14.59
CA GLU A 32 -11.90 -5.05 14.56
C GLU A 32 -10.70 -4.82 13.63
N SER A 33 -9.87 -5.84 13.39
CA SER A 33 -8.75 -5.72 12.45
C SER A 33 -9.18 -5.63 10.99
N PHE A 34 -10.37 -6.16 10.65
CA PHE A 34 -10.92 -6.21 9.29
C PHE A 34 -12.29 -5.51 9.16
N CYS A 35 -12.72 -4.75 10.16
CA CYS A 35 -14.02 -4.08 10.18
C CYS A 35 -14.10 -3.02 9.06
N GLU A 36 -15.16 -3.05 8.26
CA GLU A 36 -15.39 -2.10 7.16
C GLU A 36 -15.66 -0.66 7.65
N TYR A 37 -16.14 -0.51 8.89
CA TYR A 37 -16.41 0.80 9.53
C TYR A 37 -15.17 1.38 10.24
N ARG A 38 -14.02 0.71 10.13
CA ARG A 38 -12.75 1.21 10.66
C ARG A 38 -12.33 2.46 9.87
N PRO A 39 -11.96 3.57 10.54
CA PRO A 39 -11.34 4.71 9.88
C PRO A 39 -10.05 4.33 9.16
N TYR A 40 -9.81 4.93 8.01
CA TYR A 40 -8.58 4.76 7.24
C TYR A 40 -7.45 5.55 7.90
N ASP A 41 -6.33 4.87 8.09
CA ASP A 41 -5.07 5.49 8.49
C ASP A 41 -4.45 6.23 7.28
N CYS A 42 -3.61 7.24 7.53
CA CYS A 42 -2.85 7.88 6.45
C CYS A 42 -2.04 6.82 5.67
N PRO A 43 -2.21 6.71 4.34
CA PRO A 43 -1.54 5.68 3.56
C PRO A 43 -0.07 6.03 3.22
N CYS A 44 0.45 7.17 3.68
CA CYS A 44 1.83 7.55 3.42
C CYS A 44 2.80 6.77 4.34
N PRO A 45 3.71 5.94 3.80
CA PRO A 45 4.76 5.30 4.59
C PRO A 45 5.73 6.36 5.17
N GLY A 46 6.36 6.03 6.29
CA GLY A 46 7.45 6.81 6.90
C GLY A 46 7.09 8.15 7.54
N ALA A 47 5.90 8.72 7.31
CA ALA A 47 5.64 10.12 7.64
C ALA A 47 5.34 10.42 9.12
N GLY A 48 5.28 9.42 10.01
CA GLY A 48 4.82 9.61 11.39
C GLY A 48 3.41 10.23 11.50
N CYS A 49 2.67 10.26 10.38
CA CYS A 49 1.35 10.87 10.28
C CYS A 49 0.34 9.97 10.99
N LYS A 50 -0.32 10.51 12.01
CA LYS A 50 -1.33 9.79 12.81
C LYS A 50 -2.75 10.15 12.41
N TRP A 51 -2.93 10.67 11.19
CA TRP A 51 -4.25 11.03 10.68
C TRP A 51 -5.09 9.77 10.47
N MET A 52 -6.36 9.87 10.86
CA MET A 52 -7.38 8.85 10.65
C MET A 52 -8.65 9.55 10.18
N GLY A 53 -9.35 8.95 9.23
CA GLY A 53 -10.61 9.51 8.72
C GLY A 53 -11.37 8.57 7.81
N GLU A 54 -12.42 9.09 7.19
CA GLU A 54 -13.19 8.35 6.19
C GLU A 54 -12.47 8.32 4.83
N LEU A 55 -12.83 7.37 3.98
CA LEU A 55 -12.20 7.17 2.67
C LEU A 55 -12.19 8.46 1.82
N GLU A 56 -13.31 9.19 1.82
CA GLU A 56 -13.46 10.45 1.05
C GLU A 56 -12.51 11.56 1.53
N GLN A 57 -12.04 11.48 2.78
CA GLN A 57 -11.16 12.46 3.39
C GLN A 57 -9.67 12.16 3.14
N VAL A 58 -9.33 10.95 2.67
CA VAL A 58 -7.95 10.52 2.43
C VAL A 58 -7.28 11.39 1.38
N MET A 59 -7.92 11.60 0.23
CA MET A 59 -7.36 12.43 -0.85
C MET A 59 -7.16 13.90 -0.44
N PRO A 60 -8.17 14.58 0.15
CA PRO A 60 -7.97 15.92 0.72
C PRO A 60 -6.84 15.97 1.76
N HIS A 61 -6.71 14.94 2.61
CA HIS A 61 -5.63 14.87 3.59
C HIS A 61 -4.25 14.82 2.91
N LEU A 62 -4.05 13.92 1.94
CA LEU A 62 -2.78 13.78 1.22
C LEU A 62 -2.40 15.08 0.49
N MET A 63 -3.35 15.71 -0.20
CA MET A 63 -3.09 16.96 -0.93
C MET A 63 -2.73 18.13 -0.01
N ASN A 64 -3.25 18.17 1.21
CA ASN A 64 -3.02 19.29 2.14
C ASN A 64 -1.80 19.09 3.03
N HIS A 65 -1.56 17.87 3.50
CA HIS A 65 -0.51 17.55 4.48
C HIS A 65 0.72 16.88 3.86
N HIS A 66 0.60 16.26 2.68
CA HIS A 66 1.68 15.56 1.99
C HIS A 66 1.96 16.16 0.60
N LYS A 67 2.13 17.49 0.55
CA LYS A 67 2.32 18.27 -0.70
C LYS A 67 3.53 17.86 -1.53
N SER A 68 4.48 17.15 -0.94
CA SER A 68 5.67 16.62 -1.63
C SER A 68 5.35 15.40 -2.50
N ILE A 69 4.20 14.74 -2.30
CA ILE A 69 3.82 13.58 -3.10
C ILE A 69 3.39 14.05 -4.48
N THR A 70 4.20 13.71 -5.48
CA THR A 70 3.89 14.00 -6.88
C THR A 70 2.74 13.12 -7.34
N THR A 71 1.78 13.70 -8.08
CA THR A 71 0.68 12.96 -8.72
C THR A 71 0.87 12.98 -10.22
N LEU A 72 0.91 11.81 -10.86
CA LEU A 72 0.95 11.64 -12.31
C LEU A 72 -0.40 11.12 -12.83
N GLN A 73 -0.77 11.56 -14.03
CA GLN A 73 -2.00 11.13 -14.72
C GLN A 73 -1.65 10.11 -15.79
N GLY A 74 -2.51 9.10 -15.95
CA GLY A 74 -2.36 8.07 -16.98
C GLY A 74 -2.17 6.67 -16.40
N GLU A 75 -2.51 5.67 -17.20
CA GLU A 75 -2.44 4.26 -16.81
C GLU A 75 -1.04 3.65 -16.95
N ASP A 76 -0.18 4.25 -17.77
CA ASP A 76 1.22 3.84 -17.98
C ASP A 76 2.16 5.02 -17.70
N ILE A 77 2.97 4.91 -16.65
CA ILE A 77 3.86 5.97 -16.17
C ILE A 77 5.22 5.41 -15.75
N VAL A 78 6.18 6.29 -15.48
CA VAL A 78 7.47 5.93 -14.88
C VAL A 78 7.56 6.53 -13.48
N PHE A 79 7.66 5.66 -12.48
CA PHE A 79 7.97 6.02 -11.10
C PHE A 79 9.49 6.07 -10.92
N LEU A 80 10.03 7.28 -10.78
CA LEU A 80 11.46 7.51 -10.60
C LEU A 80 11.81 7.62 -9.11
N ALA A 81 12.49 6.62 -8.57
CA ALA A 81 13.09 6.67 -7.24
C ALA A 81 14.51 7.24 -7.33
N THR A 82 14.69 8.44 -6.79
CA THR A 82 15.99 9.14 -6.84
C THR A 82 16.90 8.73 -5.69
N ASP A 83 18.20 8.61 -5.97
CA ASP A 83 19.24 8.29 -4.98
C ASP A 83 18.93 7.05 -4.12
N ILE A 84 18.71 5.90 -4.76
CA ILE A 84 18.35 4.66 -4.03
C ILE A 84 19.44 4.16 -3.07
N ASN A 85 20.67 4.66 -3.25
CA ASN A 85 21.86 4.31 -2.47
C ASN A 85 21.99 5.08 -1.14
N LEU A 86 21.04 5.95 -0.79
CA LEU A 86 21.05 6.66 0.50
C LEU A 86 21.22 5.67 1.68
N PRO A 87 22.00 5.98 2.73
CA PRO A 87 22.11 5.08 3.88
C PRO A 87 20.79 5.01 4.67
N GLY A 88 20.52 3.87 5.32
CA GLY A 88 19.33 3.70 6.16
C GLY A 88 18.08 3.24 5.43
N ALA A 89 16.99 3.07 6.19
CA ALA A 89 15.66 2.82 5.64
C ALA A 89 15.09 4.10 5.00
N VAL A 90 14.59 3.98 3.77
CA VAL A 90 14.07 5.11 2.98
C VAL A 90 12.84 4.65 2.20
N ASP A 91 11.83 5.52 2.14
CA ASP A 91 10.60 5.29 1.40
C ASP A 91 10.47 6.30 0.26
N TRP A 92 10.11 5.82 -0.93
CA TRP A 92 9.68 6.64 -2.05
C TRP A 92 8.19 6.43 -2.29
N VAL A 93 7.47 7.53 -2.48
CA VAL A 93 6.01 7.53 -2.66
C VAL A 93 5.64 8.43 -3.82
N MET A 94 4.76 7.93 -4.67
CA MET A 94 4.16 8.68 -5.78
C MET A 94 2.68 8.33 -5.90
N MET A 95 1.86 9.27 -6.35
CA MET A 95 0.48 8.99 -6.72
C MET A 95 0.31 8.86 -8.22
N GLN A 96 -0.50 7.90 -8.63
CA GLN A 96 -0.93 7.70 -10.01
C GLN A 96 -2.45 7.78 -10.07
N SER A 97 -3.00 8.58 -10.98
CA SER A 97 -4.44 8.67 -11.20
C SER A 97 -4.80 8.17 -12.60
N CYS A 98 -5.70 7.18 -12.65
CA CYS A 98 -6.24 6.59 -13.87
C CYS A 98 -7.58 5.92 -13.58
N PHE A 99 -8.41 5.73 -14.61
CA PHE A 99 -9.75 5.11 -14.50
C PHE A 99 -10.68 5.75 -13.45
N GLY A 100 -10.50 7.03 -13.12
CA GLY A 100 -11.26 7.71 -12.06
C GLY A 100 -10.85 7.34 -10.63
N HIS A 101 -9.75 6.58 -10.47
CA HIS A 101 -9.21 6.17 -9.19
C HIS A 101 -7.81 6.76 -8.96
N SER A 102 -7.38 6.77 -7.70
CA SER A 102 -6.03 7.18 -7.29
C SER A 102 -5.32 6.01 -6.63
N PHE A 103 -4.10 5.77 -7.07
CA PHE A 103 -3.22 4.69 -6.63
C PHE A 103 -1.97 5.29 -6.01
N ILE A 104 -1.49 4.66 -4.95
CA ILE A 104 -0.26 5.03 -4.26
C ILE A 104 0.79 3.98 -4.61
N LEU A 105 1.87 4.45 -5.22
CA LEU A 105 3.05 3.67 -5.54
C LEU A 105 4.03 3.81 -4.38
N VAL A 106 4.48 2.67 -3.85
CA VAL A 106 5.41 2.62 -2.73
C VAL A 106 6.64 1.81 -3.14
N LEU A 107 7.82 2.38 -2.92
CA LEU A 107 9.08 1.67 -2.87
C LEU A 107 9.66 1.87 -1.47
N GLU A 108 9.72 0.80 -0.68
CA GLU A 108 10.28 0.80 0.67
C GLU A 108 11.62 0.07 0.65
N LYS A 109 12.66 0.72 1.18
CA LYS A 109 13.97 0.09 1.40
C LYS A 109 14.12 -0.23 2.89
N GLN A 110 14.31 -1.51 3.18
CA GLN A 110 14.56 -2.00 4.53
C GLN A 110 16.02 -2.44 4.68
N GLU A 111 16.62 -2.08 5.82
CA GLU A 111 17.89 -2.68 6.24
C GLU A 111 17.60 -4.05 6.87
N ARG A 112 17.92 -5.13 6.13
CA ARG A 112 17.97 -6.47 6.68
C ARG A 112 19.44 -6.86 6.84
N VAL A 113 19.76 -7.72 7.79
CA VAL A 113 21.14 -8.19 7.98
C VAL A 113 21.29 -9.51 7.22
N PRO A 114 22.25 -9.67 6.28
CA PRO A 114 23.34 -8.74 5.92
C PRO A 114 23.04 -7.73 4.80
N ASP A 115 21.91 -7.87 4.08
CA ASP A 115 21.63 -7.10 2.85
C ASP A 115 20.43 -6.14 2.97
N GLN A 116 20.48 -5.05 2.21
CA GLN A 116 19.34 -4.16 2.03
C GLN A 116 18.35 -4.75 1.02
N MET A 117 17.07 -4.67 1.35
CA MET A 117 15.98 -5.20 0.53
C MET A 117 15.03 -4.08 0.12
N PHE A 118 14.60 -4.10 -1.14
CA PHE A 118 13.61 -3.20 -1.70
C PHE A 118 12.28 -3.93 -1.88
N PHE A 119 11.19 -3.25 -1.55
CA PHE A 119 9.82 -3.74 -1.67
C PHE A 119 9.00 -2.72 -2.44
N ALA A 120 8.48 -3.11 -3.60
CA ALA A 120 7.66 -2.24 -4.44
C ALA A 120 6.25 -2.80 -4.63
N LEU A 121 5.24 -1.97 -4.35
CA LEU A 121 3.84 -2.33 -4.46
C LEU A 121 2.95 -1.14 -4.78
N VAL A 122 1.71 -1.44 -5.14
CA VAL A 122 0.67 -0.46 -5.48
C VAL A 122 -0.52 -0.64 -4.55
N GLN A 123 -1.00 0.46 -3.99
CA GLN A 123 -2.24 0.51 -3.22
C GLN A 123 -3.30 1.33 -3.96
N LEU A 124 -4.55 0.89 -3.91
CA LEU A 124 -5.70 1.67 -4.33
C LEU A 124 -6.25 2.47 -3.14
N ILE A 125 -6.47 3.77 -3.33
CA ILE A 125 -7.29 4.59 -2.43
C ILE A 125 -8.76 4.22 -2.68
N GLY A 126 -9.19 3.15 -2.02
CA GLY A 126 -10.50 2.53 -2.24
C GLY A 126 -10.66 1.25 -1.45
N THR A 127 -11.80 0.60 -1.61
CA THR A 127 -12.15 -0.67 -0.96
C THR A 127 -11.43 -1.87 -1.60
N ARG A 128 -11.38 -3.00 -0.89
CA ARG A 128 -10.84 -4.27 -1.44
C ARG A 128 -11.56 -4.72 -2.72
N LYS A 129 -12.90 -4.63 -2.74
CA LYS A 129 -13.73 -4.97 -3.91
C LYS A 129 -13.40 -4.12 -5.13
N GLN A 130 -13.11 -2.83 -4.93
CA GLN A 130 -12.66 -1.97 -6.03
C GLN A 130 -11.23 -2.36 -6.47
N ALA A 131 -10.35 -2.71 -5.53
CA ALA A 131 -8.98 -3.09 -5.83
C ALA A 131 -8.89 -4.37 -6.69
N GLU A 132 -9.80 -5.33 -6.47
CA GLU A 132 -9.96 -6.56 -7.28
C GLU A 132 -10.31 -6.30 -8.75
N GLN A 133 -10.75 -5.08 -9.10
CA GLN A 133 -11.08 -4.71 -10.48
C GLN A 133 -9.86 -4.26 -11.29
N PHE A 134 -8.67 -4.23 -10.69
CA PHE A 134 -7.45 -3.75 -11.32
C PHE A 134 -6.31 -4.75 -11.18
N ILE A 135 -5.39 -4.72 -12.14
CA ILE A 135 -4.07 -5.34 -12.06
C ILE A 135 -3.04 -4.24 -12.31
N TYR A 136 -2.01 -4.20 -11.48
CA TYR A 136 -0.84 -3.38 -11.71
C TYR A 136 0.34 -4.25 -12.17
N ARG A 137 1.20 -3.66 -13.00
CA ARG A 137 2.49 -4.22 -13.41
C ARG A 137 3.60 -3.26 -13.03
N LEU A 138 4.59 -3.75 -12.29
CA LEU A 138 5.85 -3.06 -12.03
C LEU A 138 6.94 -3.69 -12.88
N GLU A 139 7.70 -2.88 -13.58
CA GLU A 139 8.76 -3.35 -14.47
C GLU A 139 10.04 -2.53 -14.33
N LEU A 140 11.14 -3.23 -14.04
CA LEU A 140 12.50 -2.68 -14.07
C LEU A 140 13.15 -3.08 -15.39
N ASN A 141 13.66 -2.09 -16.12
CA ASN A 141 14.31 -2.30 -17.42
C ASN A 141 15.79 -1.93 -17.35
N GLY A 142 16.64 -2.83 -17.81
CA GLY A 142 18.09 -2.63 -17.86
C GLY A 142 18.64 -3.15 -19.19
N HIS A 143 19.96 -3.03 -19.37
CA HIS A 143 20.58 -3.49 -20.62
C HIS A 143 20.38 -5.00 -20.82
N ARG A 144 19.56 -5.34 -21.83
CA ARG A 144 19.18 -6.72 -22.22
C ARG A 144 18.58 -7.56 -21.08
N ARG A 145 17.93 -6.91 -20.11
CA ARG A 145 17.32 -7.57 -18.96
C ARG A 145 16.08 -6.83 -18.51
N ARG A 146 15.17 -7.57 -17.89
CA ARG A 146 13.89 -7.06 -17.41
C ARG A 146 13.44 -7.87 -16.21
N LEU A 147 12.94 -7.19 -15.18
CA LEU A 147 12.28 -7.81 -14.04
C LEU A 147 10.85 -7.26 -13.97
N THR A 148 9.86 -8.15 -13.89
CA THR A 148 8.45 -7.78 -13.94
C THR A 148 7.69 -8.46 -12.81
N TRP A 149 6.78 -7.72 -12.18
CA TRP A 149 5.82 -8.22 -11.19
C TRP A 149 4.43 -7.71 -11.53
N GLU A 150 3.43 -8.59 -11.48
CA GLU A 150 2.03 -8.26 -11.72
C GLU A 150 1.18 -8.79 -10.56
N ALA A 151 0.30 -7.94 -10.03
CA ALA A 151 -0.63 -8.33 -8.96
C ALA A 151 -1.85 -7.40 -8.93
N CYS A 152 -2.86 -7.76 -8.14
CA CYS A 152 -3.95 -6.85 -7.80
C CYS A 152 -3.45 -5.80 -6.81
N PRO A 153 -3.82 -4.51 -6.95
CA PRO A 153 -3.46 -3.50 -5.97
C PRO A 153 -4.08 -3.83 -4.61
N ARG A 154 -3.39 -3.46 -3.53
CA ARG A 154 -3.92 -3.61 -2.16
C ARG A 154 -4.86 -2.44 -1.85
N SER A 155 -5.90 -2.65 -1.04
CA SER A 155 -6.62 -1.50 -0.49
C SER A 155 -5.73 -0.78 0.53
N ILE A 156 -5.82 0.56 0.61
CA ILE A 156 -5.18 1.32 1.68
C ILE A 156 -5.62 0.87 3.09
N GLN A 157 -6.78 0.20 3.23
CA GLN A 157 -7.25 -0.36 4.49
C GLN A 157 -6.33 -1.47 5.04
N ASP A 158 -5.65 -2.19 4.14
CA ASP A 158 -4.76 -3.30 4.50
C ASP A 158 -3.35 -2.83 4.87
N GLY A 159 -3.02 -1.58 4.52
CA GLY A 159 -1.66 -1.04 4.60
C GLY A 159 -0.67 -1.78 3.70
N VAL A 160 0.61 -1.45 3.84
CA VAL A 160 1.71 -2.08 3.08
C VAL A 160 2.43 -3.18 3.86
N GLN A 161 2.42 -3.10 5.19
CA GLN A 161 3.27 -3.93 6.06
C GLN A 161 2.91 -5.42 6.02
N SER A 162 1.63 -5.75 5.84
CA SER A 162 1.18 -7.14 5.68
C SER A 162 1.75 -7.77 4.40
N ALA A 163 1.70 -7.05 3.28
CA ALA A 163 2.25 -7.49 1.99
C ALA A 163 3.78 -7.61 2.04
N ILE A 164 4.46 -6.61 2.63
CA ILE A 164 5.93 -6.62 2.80
C ILE A 164 6.39 -7.77 3.70
N GLY A 165 5.69 -7.99 4.82
CA GLY A 165 5.99 -9.09 5.74
C GLY A 165 5.84 -10.47 5.10
N ALA A 166 4.85 -10.63 4.21
CA ALA A 166 4.61 -11.85 3.44
C ALA A 166 5.46 -11.97 2.16
N SER A 167 6.22 -10.92 1.80
CA SER A 167 6.89 -10.80 0.50
C SER A 167 5.94 -10.94 -0.71
N ASP A 168 4.70 -10.47 -0.56
CA ASP A 168 3.69 -10.46 -1.61
C ASP A 168 3.69 -9.10 -2.35
N CYS A 169 4.84 -8.82 -2.97
CA CYS A 169 5.10 -7.62 -3.76
C CYS A 169 6.36 -7.84 -4.61
N LEU A 170 6.76 -6.83 -5.41
CA LEU A 170 8.05 -6.90 -6.10
C LEU A 170 9.18 -6.73 -5.08
N VAL A 171 10.02 -7.76 -4.93
CA VAL A 171 11.13 -7.79 -3.98
C VAL A 171 12.45 -7.96 -4.71
N PHE A 172 13.46 -7.17 -4.37
CA PHE A 172 14.82 -7.29 -4.91
C PHE A 172 15.86 -6.75 -3.94
N ASP A 173 17.09 -7.24 -4.03
CA ASP A 173 18.22 -6.79 -3.22
C ASP A 173 18.96 -5.62 -3.88
N SER A 174 19.90 -5.00 -3.15
CA SER A 174 20.73 -3.91 -3.69
C SER A 174 21.52 -4.32 -4.93
N ASN A 175 22.02 -5.56 -5.01
CA ASN A 175 22.77 -6.04 -6.18
C ASN A 175 21.90 -6.00 -7.43
N THR A 176 20.67 -6.51 -7.32
CA THR A 176 19.68 -6.48 -8.39
C THR A 176 19.32 -5.04 -8.75
N ALA A 177 19.09 -4.17 -7.76
CA ALA A 177 18.78 -2.76 -8.01
C ALA A 177 19.86 -2.08 -8.88
N GLN A 178 21.14 -2.30 -8.60
CA GLN A 178 22.25 -1.72 -9.39
C GLN A 178 22.25 -2.15 -10.86
N LEU A 179 21.65 -3.29 -11.21
CA LEU A 179 21.55 -3.75 -12.60
C LEU A 179 20.53 -2.94 -13.42
N PHE A 180 19.66 -2.18 -12.75
CA PHE A 180 18.55 -1.43 -13.33
C PHE A 180 18.64 0.08 -13.08
N THR A 181 19.57 0.54 -12.23
CA THR A 181 19.77 1.97 -11.97
C THR A 181 20.56 2.68 -13.06
N ASP A 182 20.25 3.95 -13.26
CA ASP A 182 21.08 4.91 -14.00
C ASP A 182 21.41 6.11 -13.09
N ASN A 183 22.70 6.39 -12.90
CA ASN A 183 23.21 7.45 -12.01
C ASN A 183 22.58 7.45 -10.61
N GLY A 184 22.37 6.26 -10.02
CA GLY A 184 21.77 6.11 -8.68
C GLY A 184 20.25 6.25 -8.62
N ASN A 185 19.60 6.52 -9.76
CA ASN A 185 18.15 6.59 -9.87
C ASN A 185 17.58 5.28 -10.42
N LEU A 186 16.45 4.84 -9.89
CA LEU A 186 15.74 3.65 -10.34
C LEU A 186 14.43 4.05 -11.00
N GLY A 187 14.29 3.78 -12.30
CA GLY A 187 13.04 3.95 -13.02
C GLY A 187 12.22 2.67 -12.98
N ILE A 188 11.00 2.76 -12.44
CA ILE A 188 10.03 1.66 -12.41
C ILE A 188 8.89 2.01 -13.36
N ASN A 189 8.71 1.24 -14.42
CA ASN A 189 7.54 1.38 -15.27
C ASN A 189 6.34 0.81 -14.51
N VAL A 190 5.28 1.61 -14.41
CA VAL A 190 4.05 1.24 -13.71
C VAL A 190 2.89 1.32 -14.67
N THR A 191 2.31 0.16 -14.97
CA THR A 191 1.10 0.05 -15.78
C THR A 191 -0.06 -0.42 -14.91
N ILE A 192 -1.20 0.26 -14.96
CA ILE A 192 -2.45 -0.15 -14.31
C ILE A 192 -3.45 -0.51 -15.39
N SER A 193 -4.14 -1.63 -15.24
CA SER A 193 -5.18 -2.09 -16.16
C SER A 193 -6.41 -2.55 -15.41
N GLN A 194 -7.58 -2.43 -16.03
CA GLN A 194 -8.81 -3.01 -15.51
C GLN A 194 -8.83 -4.53 -15.80
N VAL A 195 -9.26 -5.32 -14.83
CA VAL A 195 -9.51 -6.75 -15.02
C VAL A 195 -10.72 -6.89 -15.95
N PRO A 196 -10.59 -7.64 -17.07
CA PRO A 196 -11.74 -7.92 -17.92
C PRO A 196 -12.84 -8.60 -17.10
N ALA A 197 -14.09 -8.15 -17.22
CA ALA A 197 -15.21 -8.84 -16.60
C ALA A 197 -15.18 -10.32 -17.02
N PRO A 198 -15.37 -11.28 -16.11
CA PRO A 198 -15.51 -12.68 -16.50
C PRO A 198 -16.67 -12.79 -17.50
N LEU A 199 -16.40 -13.42 -18.64
CA LEU A 199 -17.37 -13.72 -19.70
C LEU A 199 -18.53 -14.58 -19.18
#